data_AF-A0AAE6J085-F1
#
_entry.id   AF-A0AAE6J085-F1
#
_cell.length_a   1.000
_cell.length_b   1.000
_cell.length_c   1.000
_cell.angle_alpha   90.00
_cell.angle_beta   90.00
_cell.angle_gamma   90.00
#
_symmetry.space_group_name_H-M   'P 1'
#
loop_
_entity.id
_entity.type
_entity.pdbx_description
1 polymer ?
#
loop_
_entity_poly.entity_id
_entity_poly.type
_entity_poly.pdbx_seq_one_letter_code
_entity_poly.pdbx_strand_id
1 'polypeptide(L)'
;MQKITIPDHYNYIALFLTLSCNLKCPYCINLNENGASRKSVVRGVIKPDIWLNFINRLDIKSDDLPLTLQGGEPTLYPYFYELVNGIDDKFKLDLLTNFMFDEDEFIRRINPSKFTRDAKYAAIRVSYHPNQNDINTLIKKHDKMKDAGFYVGIYSVLTPQNKSHIEEVMKKCKDLGIDFRVKEYLGFDGQKWHGSYKFPEAISGNVNKYCDCKTTELLISPAGLVYRCHSDLYEKRAEVADISDPNYKFEDIYRPCIVYGHCNPCDIKVKTNRFQNFGHTSVEIKNIRELNEKERILLENSDFKGALNL
;
A
#
# COMPACT_ATOMS: atom_id res chain seq x y z
N MET A 1 -21.03 13.02 13.95
CA MET A 1 -19.55 12.98 13.92
C MET A 1 -19.05 13.93 12.84
N GLN A 2 -17.87 14.54 13.01
CA GLN A 2 -17.31 15.43 11.99
C GLN A 2 -16.95 14.63 10.73
N LYS A 3 -17.45 15.08 9.57
CA LYS A 3 -17.11 14.51 8.26
C LYS A 3 -15.65 14.81 7.90
N ILE A 4 -15.02 13.88 7.19
CA ILE A 4 -13.66 13.94 6.70
C ILE A 4 -13.71 13.92 5.17
N THR A 5 -13.54 15.08 4.54
CA THR A 5 -13.52 15.18 3.08
C THR A 5 -12.15 14.78 2.56
N ILE A 6 -12.12 13.82 1.65
CA ILE A 6 -10.90 13.39 0.96
C ILE A 6 -10.83 14.07 -0.41
N PRO A 7 -9.74 14.76 -0.76
CA PRO A 7 -9.61 15.42 -2.05
C PRO A 7 -9.63 14.43 -3.23
N ASP A 8 -10.21 14.85 -4.35
CA ASP A 8 -10.39 13.99 -5.52
C ASP A 8 -9.08 13.56 -6.18
N HIS A 9 -7.97 14.29 -5.95
CA HIS A 9 -6.65 13.93 -6.47
C HIS A 9 -5.98 12.77 -5.71
N TYR A 10 -6.56 12.27 -4.62
CA TYR A 10 -6.03 11.09 -3.93
C TYR A 10 -6.22 9.83 -4.78
N ASN A 11 -5.26 8.90 -4.77
CA ASN A 11 -5.35 7.70 -5.59
C ASN A 11 -6.10 6.56 -4.91
N TYR A 12 -5.93 6.43 -3.59
CA TYR A 12 -6.64 5.47 -2.75
C TYR A 12 -6.48 5.80 -1.27
N ILE A 13 -7.31 5.16 -0.45
CA ILE A 13 -7.17 5.15 1.02
C ILE A 13 -6.63 3.78 1.42
N ALA A 14 -5.43 3.74 1.99
CA ALA A 14 -4.72 2.54 2.34
C ALA A 14 -5.05 2.11 3.77
N LEU A 15 -5.77 0.99 3.90
CA LEU A 15 -6.07 0.37 5.18
C LEU A 15 -5.08 -0.79 5.36
N PHE A 16 -3.99 -0.55 6.09
CA PHE A 16 -3.04 -1.59 6.46
C PHE A 16 -3.63 -2.40 7.62
N LEU A 17 -4.44 -3.42 7.32
CA LEU A 17 -5.16 -4.17 8.35
C LEU A 17 -4.22 -4.96 9.28
N THR A 18 -3.12 -5.44 8.71
CA THR A 18 -2.03 -6.09 9.43
C THR A 18 -0.77 -6.01 8.61
N LEU A 19 0.39 -6.05 9.27
CA LEU A 19 1.70 -6.17 8.63
C LEU A 19 2.27 -7.59 8.76
N SER A 20 1.53 -8.49 9.40
CA SER A 20 1.79 -9.94 9.40
C SER A 20 1.50 -10.52 8.02
N CYS A 21 2.33 -11.48 7.60
CA CYS A 21 2.17 -12.19 6.33
C CYS A 21 2.61 -13.65 6.52
N ASN A 22 1.88 -14.57 5.90
CA ASN A 22 2.19 -16.00 5.83
C ASN A 22 3.28 -16.31 4.77
N LEU A 23 3.69 -15.31 3.97
CA LEU A 23 4.79 -15.43 3.01
C LEU A 23 6.06 -14.69 3.50
N LYS A 24 7.20 -15.04 2.91
CA LYS A 24 8.54 -14.53 3.25
C LYS A 24 9.30 -14.03 2.03
N CYS A 25 8.68 -13.20 1.20
CA CYS A 25 9.26 -12.76 -0.08
C CYS A 25 10.56 -11.97 0.13
N PRO A 26 11.66 -12.27 -0.61
CA PRO A 26 12.94 -11.58 -0.47
C PRO A 26 12.93 -10.15 -1.03
N TYR A 27 11.98 -9.83 -1.90
CA TYR A 27 11.78 -8.52 -2.53
C TYR A 27 10.60 -7.74 -1.91
N CYS A 28 10.21 -8.08 -0.68
CA CYS A 28 9.04 -7.46 -0.05
C CYS A 28 9.28 -5.98 0.23
N ILE A 29 8.48 -5.10 -0.40
CA ILE A 29 8.63 -3.65 -0.27
C ILE A 29 8.37 -3.12 1.15
N ASN A 30 7.62 -3.87 1.96
CA ASN A 30 7.37 -3.53 3.38
C ASN A 30 8.63 -3.73 4.24
N LEU A 31 9.69 -4.33 3.69
CA LEU A 31 10.97 -4.62 4.36
C LEU A 31 12.14 -4.03 3.56
N ASN A 32 11.95 -2.89 2.92
CA ASN A 32 12.91 -2.33 1.97
C ASN A 32 14.13 -1.66 2.63
N GLU A 33 14.05 -1.23 3.90
CA GLU A 33 15.21 -0.67 4.60
C GLU A 33 16.10 -1.75 5.22
N ASN A 34 17.40 -1.45 5.32
CA ASN A 34 18.39 -2.36 5.91
C ASN A 34 18.06 -2.62 7.39
N GLY A 35 17.93 -3.89 7.74
CA GLY A 35 17.59 -4.30 9.12
C GLY A 35 16.08 -4.32 9.42
N ALA A 36 15.22 -3.94 8.46
CA ALA A 36 13.78 -4.08 8.60
C ALA A 36 13.40 -5.54 8.83
N SER A 37 12.57 -5.80 9.85
CA SER A 37 12.10 -7.14 10.17
C SER A 37 10.59 -7.14 10.36
N ARG A 38 9.91 -8.23 10.02
CA ARG A 38 8.46 -8.33 10.26
C ARG A 38 8.10 -8.12 11.74
N LYS A 39 8.99 -8.45 12.67
CA LYS A 39 8.83 -8.20 14.11
C LYS A 39 8.92 -6.71 14.47
N SER A 40 9.80 -5.96 13.81
CA SER A 40 9.95 -4.52 14.05
C SER A 40 8.78 -3.71 13.51
N VAL A 41 7.95 -4.27 12.61
CA VAL A 41 6.84 -3.56 11.96
C VAL A 41 5.48 -3.82 12.64
N VAL A 42 5.26 -4.98 13.27
CA VAL A 42 3.98 -5.29 13.96
C VAL A 42 3.77 -4.35 15.16
N ARG A 43 2.74 -3.51 15.09
CA ARG A 43 2.05 -2.94 16.25
C ARG A 43 0.68 -3.62 16.33
N GLY A 44 0.06 -3.59 17.51
CA GLY A 44 -1.27 -4.16 17.73
C GLY A 44 -2.25 -3.76 16.63
N VAL A 45 -3.15 -4.68 16.30
CA VAL A 45 -4.23 -4.44 15.33
C VAL A 45 -5.42 -3.84 16.06
N ILE A 46 -5.95 -2.72 15.57
CA ILE A 46 -7.21 -2.16 16.10
C ILE A 46 -8.38 -3.06 15.74
N LYS A 47 -9.48 -2.93 16.49
CA LYS A 47 -10.74 -3.68 16.25
C LYS A 47 -11.55 -3.07 15.09
N PRO A 48 -12.51 -3.82 14.52
CA PRO A 48 -13.34 -3.33 13.41
C PRO A 48 -14.10 -2.04 13.70
N ASP A 49 -14.59 -1.84 14.93
CA ASP A 49 -15.36 -0.66 15.31
C ASP A 49 -14.58 0.64 15.09
N ILE A 50 -13.27 0.65 15.37
CA ILE A 50 -12.41 1.82 15.12
C ILE A 50 -12.31 2.12 13.62
N TRP A 51 -12.09 1.09 12.80
CA TRP A 51 -12.08 1.25 11.34
C TRP A 51 -13.42 1.75 10.80
N LEU A 52 -14.52 1.12 11.23
CA LEU A 52 -15.87 1.45 10.78
C LEU A 52 -16.28 2.87 11.20
N ASN A 53 -15.96 3.28 12.42
CA ASN A 53 -16.20 4.65 12.90
C ASN A 53 -15.45 5.69 12.06
N PHE A 54 -14.20 5.42 11.70
CA PHE A 54 -13.43 6.26 10.79
C PHE A 54 -14.04 6.29 9.38
N ILE A 55 -14.30 5.12 8.79
CA ILE A 55 -14.84 4.99 7.43
C ILE A 55 -16.20 5.70 7.30
N ASN A 56 -17.07 5.59 8.31
CA ASN A 56 -18.38 6.26 8.33
C ASN A 56 -18.30 7.79 8.34
N ARG A 57 -17.15 8.36 8.73
CA ARG A 57 -16.91 9.81 8.68
C ARG A 57 -16.40 10.27 7.31
N LEU A 58 -15.94 9.36 6.44
CA LEU A 58 -15.39 9.72 5.14
C LEU A 58 -16.48 10.29 4.22
N ASP A 59 -16.16 11.44 3.65
CA ASP A 59 -16.94 12.13 2.62
C ASP A 59 -16.13 12.09 1.33
N ILE A 60 -16.26 10.97 0.62
CA ILE A 60 -15.60 10.72 -0.67
C ILE A 60 -16.58 11.14 -1.76
N LYS A 61 -16.19 12.12 -2.59
CA LYS A 61 -17.06 12.64 -3.66
C LYS A 61 -17.07 11.75 -4.89
N SER A 62 -15.99 11.00 -5.11
CA SER A 62 -15.77 10.22 -6.32
C SER A 62 -15.98 8.74 -6.08
N ASP A 63 -16.89 8.12 -6.84
CA ASP A 63 -17.24 6.69 -6.70
C ASP A 63 -16.07 5.74 -7.04
N ASP A 64 -15.00 6.26 -7.64
CA ASP A 64 -13.84 5.49 -8.09
C ASP A 64 -12.66 5.47 -7.09
N LEU A 65 -12.72 6.21 -5.97
CA LEU A 65 -11.66 6.21 -4.95
C LEU A 65 -11.82 5.02 -4.00
N PRO A 66 -10.98 3.98 -4.09
CA PRO A 66 -11.20 2.76 -3.33
C PRO A 66 -10.60 2.82 -1.92
N LEU A 67 -11.25 2.12 -0.99
CA LEU A 67 -10.62 1.68 0.26
C LEU A 67 -9.80 0.43 -0.05
N THR A 68 -8.47 0.56 -0.04
CA THR A 68 -7.56 -0.54 -0.37
C THR A 68 -7.13 -1.27 0.89
N LEU A 69 -7.62 -2.50 1.05
CA LEU A 69 -7.24 -3.42 2.11
C LEU A 69 -5.89 -4.05 1.77
N GLN A 70 -4.86 -3.77 2.56
CA GLN A 70 -3.49 -4.18 2.26
C GLN A 70 -2.62 -4.33 3.51
N GLY A 71 -1.30 -4.42 3.29
CA GLY A 71 -0.27 -4.50 4.31
C GLY A 71 0.63 -5.71 4.09
N GLY A 72 0.69 -6.60 5.08
CA GLY A 72 1.29 -7.93 4.91
C GLY A 72 0.35 -8.80 4.07
N GLU A 73 -0.41 -9.67 4.73
CA GLU A 73 -1.56 -10.33 4.14
C GLU A 73 -2.84 -9.88 4.87
N PRO A 74 -3.66 -9.00 4.26
CA PRO A 74 -4.81 -8.41 4.95
C PRO A 74 -5.84 -9.44 5.41
N THR A 75 -5.95 -10.61 4.75
CA THR A 75 -6.88 -11.68 5.15
C THR A 75 -6.46 -12.39 6.45
N LEU A 76 -5.25 -12.17 6.95
CA LEU A 76 -4.82 -12.63 8.28
C LEU A 76 -5.30 -11.72 9.42
N TYR A 77 -5.91 -10.57 9.11
CA TYR A 77 -6.54 -9.74 10.14
C TYR A 77 -7.68 -10.53 10.80
N PRO A 78 -7.67 -10.73 12.14
CA PRO A 78 -8.60 -11.66 12.80
C PRO A 78 -10.09 -11.37 12.57
N TYR A 79 -10.41 -10.12 12.26
CA TYR A 79 -11.77 -9.64 12.05
C TYR A 79 -12.03 -9.23 10.59
N PHE A 80 -11.29 -9.81 9.62
CA PHE A 80 -11.36 -9.45 8.21
C PHE A 80 -12.80 -9.43 7.68
N TYR A 81 -13.53 -10.54 7.85
CA TYR A 81 -14.91 -10.64 7.36
C TYR A 81 -15.88 -9.70 8.09
N GLU A 82 -15.69 -9.47 9.39
CA GLU A 82 -16.51 -8.54 10.17
C GLU A 82 -16.35 -7.11 9.65
N LEU A 83 -15.09 -6.68 9.43
CA LEU A 83 -14.79 -5.37 8.88
C LEU A 83 -15.36 -5.21 7.46
N VAL A 84 -15.07 -6.13 6.54
CA VAL A 84 -15.53 -6.03 5.15
C VAL A 84 -17.05 -5.97 5.06
N ASN A 85 -17.76 -6.78 5.85
CA ASN A 85 -19.22 -6.78 5.87
C ASN A 85 -19.82 -5.56 6.57
N GLY A 86 -19.11 -4.98 7.54
CA GLY A 86 -19.54 -3.76 8.25
C GLY A 86 -19.37 -2.47 7.44
N ILE A 87 -18.51 -2.45 6.41
CA ILE A 87 -18.33 -1.28 5.56
C ILE A 87 -19.56 -1.08 4.68
N ASP A 88 -20.13 0.12 4.64
CA ASP A 88 -21.27 0.49 3.80
C ASP A 88 -21.01 0.24 2.29
N ASP A 89 -22.00 -0.28 1.56
CA ASP A 89 -21.89 -0.65 0.13
C ASP A 89 -21.59 0.53 -0.81
N LYS A 90 -21.78 1.76 -0.35
CA LYS A 90 -21.35 2.97 -1.06
C LYS A 90 -19.83 3.04 -1.23
N PHE A 91 -19.07 2.44 -0.31
CA PHE A 91 -17.62 2.39 -0.41
C PHE A 91 -17.20 1.15 -1.21
N LYS A 92 -16.36 1.36 -2.22
CA LYS A 92 -15.78 0.27 -3.00
C LYS A 92 -14.43 -0.14 -2.46
N LEU A 93 -14.20 -1.44 -2.41
CA LEU A 93 -13.00 -2.02 -1.82
C LEU A 93 -12.06 -2.53 -2.90
N ASP A 94 -10.76 -2.33 -2.69
CA ASP A 94 -9.70 -3.06 -3.36
C ASP A 94 -9.06 -4.02 -2.33
N LEU A 95 -8.63 -5.20 -2.75
CA LEU A 95 -7.90 -6.17 -1.92
C LEU A 95 -6.55 -6.49 -2.55
N LEU A 96 -5.46 -6.27 -1.80
CA LEU A 96 -4.12 -6.73 -2.17
C LEU A 96 -3.77 -7.98 -1.34
N THR A 97 -3.71 -9.15 -1.98
CA THR A 97 -3.59 -10.43 -1.27
C THR A 97 -2.66 -11.40 -1.99
N ASN A 98 -2.03 -12.30 -1.26
CA ASN A 98 -1.31 -13.45 -1.78
C ASN A 98 -2.19 -14.68 -2.08
N PHE A 99 -3.50 -14.58 -1.82
CA PHE A 99 -4.53 -15.61 -2.02
C PHE A 99 -4.38 -16.89 -1.17
N MET A 100 -3.66 -16.75 -0.05
CA MET A 100 -3.42 -17.73 1.01
C MET A 100 -4.65 -18.35 1.68
N PHE A 101 -5.76 -17.63 1.65
CA PHE A 101 -6.97 -17.95 2.42
C PHE A 101 -7.89 -18.94 1.71
N ASP A 102 -8.84 -19.52 2.44
CA ASP A 102 -9.88 -20.40 1.88
C ASP A 102 -10.85 -19.61 1.00
N GLU A 103 -10.84 -19.85 -0.31
CA GLU A 103 -11.71 -19.14 -1.25
C GLU A 103 -13.19 -19.54 -1.14
N ASP A 104 -13.52 -20.76 -0.68
CA ASP A 104 -14.92 -21.15 -0.42
C ASP A 104 -15.50 -20.35 0.74
N GLU A 105 -14.71 -20.20 1.82
CA GLU A 105 -15.12 -19.36 2.94
C GLU A 105 -15.32 -17.92 2.48
N PHE A 106 -14.39 -17.38 1.69
CA PHE A 106 -14.48 -16.03 1.18
C PHE A 106 -15.73 -15.81 0.33
N ILE A 107 -15.98 -16.68 -0.65
CA ILE A 107 -17.17 -16.62 -1.52
C ILE A 107 -18.46 -16.67 -0.71
N ARG A 108 -18.51 -17.54 0.31
CA ARG A 108 -19.71 -17.69 1.16
C ARG A 108 -19.97 -16.47 2.04
N ARG A 109 -18.92 -15.76 2.46
CA ARG A 109 -19.02 -14.69 3.49
C ARG A 109 -19.04 -13.28 2.93
N ILE A 110 -18.60 -13.08 1.69
CA ILE A 110 -18.44 -11.76 1.08
C ILE A 110 -19.31 -11.65 -0.15
N ASN A 111 -20.09 -10.58 -0.25
CA ASN A 111 -20.80 -10.25 -1.47
C ASN A 111 -19.81 -9.70 -2.52
N PRO A 112 -19.79 -10.22 -3.76
CA PRO A 112 -18.96 -9.70 -4.84
C PRO A 112 -19.06 -8.19 -5.05
N SER A 113 -20.24 -7.60 -4.83
CA SER A 113 -20.49 -6.16 -5.00
C SER A 113 -19.58 -5.26 -4.16
N LYS A 114 -19.01 -5.76 -3.06
CA LYS A 114 -17.99 -5.06 -2.25
C LYS A 114 -16.72 -4.76 -3.04
N PHE A 115 -16.35 -5.68 -3.93
CA PHE A 115 -15.16 -5.63 -4.78
C PHE A 115 -15.51 -5.44 -6.26
N THR A 116 -16.72 -4.97 -6.57
CA THR A 116 -17.14 -4.65 -7.93
C THR A 116 -17.27 -3.14 -8.09
N ARG A 117 -16.53 -2.59 -9.06
CA ARG A 117 -16.65 -1.21 -9.52
C ARG A 117 -16.20 -1.10 -10.97
N ASP A 118 -16.64 -0.06 -11.66
CA ASP A 118 -16.18 0.25 -13.00
C ASP A 118 -14.74 0.78 -12.96
N ALA A 119 -13.78 -0.14 -13.05
CA ALA A 119 -12.36 0.15 -13.00
C ALA A 119 -11.63 -0.58 -14.11
N LYS A 120 -10.58 0.06 -14.64
CA LYS A 120 -9.69 -0.53 -15.67
C LYS A 120 -8.78 -1.65 -15.13
N TYR A 121 -8.99 -2.10 -13.90
CA TYR A 121 -8.21 -3.13 -13.25
C TYR A 121 -9.04 -3.86 -12.20
N ALA A 122 -8.68 -5.12 -11.93
CA ALA A 122 -9.35 -5.94 -10.92
C ALA A 122 -9.23 -5.35 -9.52
N ALA A 123 -10.33 -5.27 -8.80
CA ALA A 123 -10.36 -4.80 -7.41
C ALA A 123 -9.61 -5.76 -6.47
N ILE A 124 -9.72 -7.08 -6.73
CA ILE A 124 -8.93 -8.10 -6.05
C ILE A 124 -7.66 -8.36 -6.88
N ARG A 125 -6.51 -8.00 -6.32
CA ARG A 125 -5.19 -8.10 -6.97
C ARG A 125 -4.36 -9.11 -6.21
N VAL A 126 -4.24 -10.29 -6.82
CA VAL A 126 -3.51 -11.44 -6.29
C VAL A 126 -2.04 -11.32 -6.62
N SER A 127 -1.15 -11.42 -5.64
CA SER A 127 0.28 -11.42 -5.87
C SER A 127 0.81 -12.85 -6.07
N TYR A 128 1.27 -13.14 -7.29
CA TYR A 128 2.05 -14.32 -7.61
C TYR A 128 3.50 -14.13 -7.16
N HIS A 129 3.98 -15.05 -6.35
CA HIS A 129 5.31 -15.08 -5.78
C HIS A 129 5.95 -16.45 -6.10
N PRO A 130 6.74 -16.53 -7.19
CA PRO A 130 7.44 -17.76 -7.52
C PRO A 130 8.16 -18.35 -6.30
N ASN A 131 8.02 -19.67 -6.10
CA ASN A 131 8.54 -20.45 -4.97
C ASN A 131 7.84 -20.22 -3.61
N GLN A 132 6.80 -19.39 -3.54
CA GLN A 132 6.04 -19.18 -2.30
C GLN A 132 4.54 -19.44 -2.47
N ASN A 133 4.01 -19.26 -3.67
CA ASN A 133 2.71 -19.81 -4.09
C ASN A 133 2.80 -20.43 -5.49
N ASP A 134 1.83 -21.27 -5.83
CA ASP A 134 1.80 -22.02 -7.08
C ASP A 134 0.82 -21.40 -8.07
N ILE A 135 1.29 -21.13 -9.30
CA ILE A 135 0.49 -20.46 -10.32
C ILE A 135 -0.73 -21.28 -10.74
N ASN A 136 -0.62 -22.62 -10.81
CA ASN A 136 -1.76 -23.45 -11.21
C ASN A 136 -2.86 -23.42 -10.16
N THR A 137 -2.49 -23.37 -8.89
CA THR A 137 -3.39 -23.19 -7.76
C THR A 137 -4.07 -21.83 -7.82
N LEU A 138 -3.31 -20.75 -8.08
CA LEU A 138 -3.88 -19.41 -8.24
C LEU A 138 -4.86 -19.33 -9.40
N ILE A 139 -4.56 -19.97 -10.55
CA ILE A 139 -5.46 -20.04 -11.70
C ILE A 139 -6.78 -20.74 -11.34
N LYS A 140 -6.72 -21.90 -10.67
CA LYS A 140 -7.94 -22.62 -10.23
C LYS A 140 -8.80 -21.77 -9.29
N LYS A 141 -8.17 -21.07 -8.35
CA LYS A 141 -8.86 -20.18 -7.41
C LYS A 141 -9.44 -18.95 -8.10
N HIS A 142 -8.71 -18.39 -9.06
CA HIS A 142 -9.20 -17.31 -9.92
C HIS A 142 -10.50 -17.73 -10.62
N ASP A 143 -10.53 -18.89 -11.27
CA ASP A 143 -11.69 -19.34 -12.04
C ASP A 143 -12.91 -19.54 -11.12
N LYS A 144 -12.71 -20.15 -9.96
CA LYS A 144 -13.76 -20.32 -8.95
C LYS A 144 -14.33 -19.00 -8.43
N MET A 145 -13.46 -18.02 -8.19
CA MET A 145 -13.87 -16.68 -7.74
C MET A 145 -14.57 -15.91 -8.85
N LYS A 146 -14.12 -16.07 -10.10
CA LYS A 146 -14.78 -15.52 -11.29
C LYS A 146 -16.18 -16.09 -11.47
N ASP A 147 -16.36 -17.40 -11.32
CA ASP A 147 -17.67 -18.07 -11.40
C ASP A 147 -18.62 -17.61 -10.29
N ALA A 148 -18.07 -17.20 -9.13
CA ALA A 148 -18.80 -16.57 -8.04
C ALA A 148 -19.06 -15.06 -8.21
N GLY A 149 -18.66 -14.46 -9.34
CA GLY A 149 -18.91 -13.05 -9.68
C GLY A 149 -17.83 -12.07 -9.24
N PHE A 150 -16.69 -12.53 -8.72
CA PHE A 150 -15.56 -11.65 -8.40
C PHE A 150 -14.66 -11.41 -9.61
N TYR A 151 -14.18 -10.19 -9.76
CA TYR A 151 -13.14 -9.88 -10.74
C TYR A 151 -11.76 -9.89 -10.05
N VAL A 152 -10.95 -10.91 -10.39
CA VAL A 152 -9.62 -11.14 -9.81
C VAL A 152 -8.56 -10.97 -10.90
N GLY A 153 -7.52 -10.19 -10.61
CA GLY A 153 -6.33 -10.05 -11.45
C GLY A 153 -5.11 -10.62 -10.75
N ILE A 154 -4.20 -11.24 -11.51
CA ILE A 154 -2.95 -11.80 -10.99
C ILE A 154 -1.80 -10.85 -11.31
N TYR A 155 -0.94 -10.60 -10.34
CA TYR A 155 0.16 -9.65 -10.44
C TYR A 155 1.46 -10.33 -10.01
N SER A 156 2.54 -10.14 -10.74
CA SER A 156 3.87 -10.58 -10.30
C SER A 156 4.88 -9.46 -10.33
N VAL A 157 5.90 -9.54 -9.47
CA VAL A 157 7.09 -8.69 -9.58
C VAL A 157 8.05 -9.33 -10.57
N LEU A 158 8.42 -8.58 -11.61
CA LEU A 158 9.42 -9.00 -12.59
C LEU A 158 10.82 -8.64 -12.08
N THR A 159 11.61 -9.63 -11.71
CA THR A 159 13.01 -9.47 -11.32
C THR A 159 13.92 -10.02 -12.42
N PRO A 160 15.20 -9.60 -12.48
CA PRO A 160 16.15 -10.18 -13.44
C PRO A 160 16.23 -11.71 -13.37
N GLN A 161 16.10 -12.29 -12.17
CA GLN A 161 16.26 -13.73 -11.93
C GLN A 161 15.02 -14.55 -12.33
N ASN A 162 13.82 -13.95 -12.32
CA ASN A 162 12.58 -14.67 -12.62
C ASN A 162 11.97 -14.33 -13.98
N LYS A 163 12.63 -13.48 -14.78
CA LYS A 163 12.08 -12.88 -16.00
C LYS A 163 11.46 -13.91 -16.95
N SER A 164 12.23 -14.90 -17.39
CA SER A 164 11.77 -15.90 -18.36
C SER A 164 10.56 -16.70 -17.84
N HIS A 165 10.58 -17.06 -16.56
CA HIS A 165 9.47 -17.78 -15.91
C HIS A 165 8.19 -16.92 -15.86
N ILE A 166 8.32 -15.64 -15.49
CA ILE A 166 7.16 -14.73 -15.44
C ILE A 166 6.60 -14.45 -16.84
N GLU A 167 7.45 -14.36 -17.86
CA GLU A 167 7.00 -14.20 -19.25
C GLU A 167 6.20 -15.42 -19.74
N GLU A 168 6.64 -16.64 -19.41
CA GLU A 168 5.90 -17.88 -19.69
C GLU A 168 4.55 -17.91 -18.96
N VAL A 169 4.54 -17.62 -17.66
CA VAL A 169 3.33 -17.57 -16.85
C VAL A 169 2.35 -16.51 -17.36
N MET A 170 2.85 -15.34 -17.76
CA MET A 170 2.05 -14.27 -18.33
C MET A 170 1.40 -14.71 -19.64
N LYS A 171 2.15 -15.37 -20.53
CA LYS A 171 1.60 -15.94 -21.77
C LYS A 171 0.50 -16.95 -21.45
N LYS A 172 0.74 -17.89 -20.54
CA LYS A 172 -0.25 -18.89 -20.11
C LYS A 172 -1.53 -18.25 -19.57
N CYS A 173 -1.41 -17.26 -18.69
CA CYS A 173 -2.58 -16.56 -18.13
C CYS A 173 -3.35 -15.80 -19.21
N LYS A 174 -2.64 -15.15 -20.15
CA LYS A 174 -3.26 -14.48 -21.30
C LYS A 174 -4.02 -15.44 -22.20
N ASP A 175 -3.45 -16.60 -22.51
CA ASP A 175 -4.08 -17.65 -23.33
C ASP A 175 -5.36 -18.20 -22.65
N LEU A 176 -5.47 -18.09 -21.32
CA LEU A 176 -6.66 -18.43 -20.52
C LEU A 176 -7.63 -17.25 -20.28
N GLY A 177 -7.32 -16.05 -20.79
CA GLY A 177 -8.14 -14.85 -20.58
C GLY A 177 -8.08 -14.25 -19.17
N ILE A 178 -7.00 -14.52 -18.42
CA ILE A 178 -6.77 -14.00 -17.08
C ILE A 178 -6.04 -12.65 -17.17
N ASP A 179 -6.49 -11.64 -16.42
CA ASP A 179 -5.79 -10.36 -16.27
C ASP A 179 -4.50 -10.57 -15.46
N PHE A 180 -3.40 -10.80 -16.17
CA PHE A 180 -2.07 -10.93 -15.59
C PHE A 180 -1.24 -9.67 -15.86
N ARG A 181 -0.73 -9.03 -14.81
CA ARG A 181 0.12 -7.83 -14.92
C ARG A 181 1.44 -8.00 -14.21
N VAL A 182 2.47 -7.36 -14.75
CA VAL A 182 3.79 -7.29 -14.11
C VAL A 182 3.98 -5.94 -13.42
N LYS A 183 4.62 -5.98 -12.25
CA LYS A 183 5.13 -4.80 -11.55
C LYS A 183 6.65 -4.79 -11.69
N GLU A 184 7.21 -3.61 -11.88
CA GLU A 184 8.66 -3.39 -11.85
C GLU A 184 9.23 -3.77 -10.48
N TYR A 185 10.42 -4.37 -10.47
CA TYR A 185 11.18 -4.60 -9.24
C TYR A 185 11.78 -3.27 -8.74
N LEU A 186 11.52 -2.93 -7.47
CA LEU A 186 11.89 -1.66 -6.86
C LEU A 186 12.86 -1.89 -5.70
N GLY A 187 14.06 -2.36 -6.01
CA GLY A 187 15.03 -2.73 -4.99
C GLY A 187 16.46 -2.63 -5.49
N PHE A 188 17.39 -2.64 -4.53
CA PHE A 188 18.81 -2.76 -4.80
C PHE A 188 19.19 -4.24 -4.93
N ASP A 189 19.93 -4.60 -5.97
CA ASP A 189 20.40 -5.97 -6.19
C ASP A 189 21.85 -6.21 -5.73
N GLY A 190 22.46 -5.24 -5.06
CA GLY A 190 23.88 -5.23 -4.71
C GLY A 190 24.76 -4.43 -5.68
N GLN A 191 24.26 -4.12 -6.89
CA GLN A 191 24.99 -3.37 -7.90
C GLN A 191 24.27 -2.07 -8.27
N LYS A 192 22.95 -2.12 -8.49
CA LYS A 192 22.15 -0.96 -8.88
C LYS A 192 20.76 -0.99 -8.27
N TRP A 193 20.17 0.20 -8.15
CA TRP A 193 18.75 0.34 -7.90
C TRP A 193 17.97 0.02 -9.17
N HIS A 194 17.03 -0.91 -9.08
CA HIS A 194 16.03 -1.18 -10.12
C HIS A 194 14.80 -0.31 -9.87
N GLY A 195 14.13 0.13 -10.92
CA GLY A 195 12.97 0.99 -10.83
C GLY A 195 13.09 2.26 -11.66
N SER A 196 11.96 2.79 -12.09
CA SER A 196 11.86 4.11 -12.70
C SER A 196 11.46 5.14 -11.64
N TYR A 197 12.36 6.04 -11.25
CA TYR A 197 12.16 6.96 -10.11
C TYR A 197 12.20 8.43 -10.52
N LYS A 198 11.27 9.23 -9.97
CA LYS A 198 11.27 10.69 -10.17
C LYS A 198 12.37 11.39 -9.36
N PHE A 199 12.72 10.84 -8.20
CA PHE A 199 13.74 11.37 -7.27
C PHE A 199 14.74 10.27 -6.89
N PRO A 200 15.71 9.91 -7.76
CA PRO A 200 16.60 8.77 -7.52
C PRO A 200 17.43 8.88 -6.24
N GLU A 201 17.87 10.08 -5.85
CA GLU A 201 18.65 10.28 -4.62
C GLU A 201 17.82 9.96 -3.36
N ALA A 202 16.49 10.10 -3.44
CA ALA A 202 15.58 9.91 -2.31
C ALA A 202 15.51 8.46 -1.80
N ILE A 203 16.01 7.48 -2.55
CA ILE A 203 16.10 6.05 -2.15
C ILE A 203 17.55 5.59 -1.97
N SER A 204 18.52 6.49 -1.98
CA SER A 204 19.94 6.12 -1.93
C SER A 204 20.33 5.43 -0.61
N GLY A 205 19.62 5.70 0.48
CA GLY A 205 19.91 5.22 1.84
C GLY A 205 21.17 5.83 2.47
N ASN A 206 21.82 6.77 1.79
CA ASN A 206 23.16 7.26 2.16
C ASN A 206 23.21 8.78 2.38
N VAL A 207 22.07 9.46 2.27
CA VAL A 207 21.97 10.91 2.49
C VAL A 207 20.80 11.22 3.41
N ASN A 208 20.93 12.29 4.19
CA ASN A 208 19.84 12.88 4.93
C ASN A 208 19.76 14.35 4.55
N LYS A 209 18.70 14.71 3.82
CA LYS A 209 18.41 16.08 3.41
C LYS A 209 17.04 16.50 3.91
N TYR A 210 16.86 17.82 3.98
CA TYR A 210 15.55 18.40 4.16
C TYR A 210 14.77 18.32 2.84
N CYS A 211 13.47 18.05 2.92
CA CYS A 211 12.52 18.35 1.85
C CYS A 211 11.13 18.62 2.41
N ASP A 212 10.28 19.25 1.60
CA ASP A 212 8.83 19.29 1.84
C ASP A 212 8.17 18.24 0.96
N CYS A 213 7.41 17.31 1.55
CA CYS A 213 6.73 16.28 0.78
C CYS A 213 5.24 16.15 1.10
N LYS A 214 4.47 15.78 0.07
CA LYS A 214 3.02 15.56 0.15
C LYS A 214 2.64 14.29 -0.60
N THR A 215 1.86 13.43 0.03
CA THR A 215 1.34 12.21 -0.59
C THR A 215 -0.02 12.46 -1.24
N THR A 216 -0.35 11.63 -2.22
CA THR A 216 -1.69 11.52 -2.85
C THR A 216 -2.41 10.26 -2.38
N GLU A 217 -2.01 9.70 -1.25
CA GLU A 217 -2.52 8.46 -0.69
C GLU A 217 -2.73 8.65 0.81
N LEU A 218 -3.90 8.24 1.34
CA LEU A 218 -4.14 8.30 2.78
C LEU A 218 -3.68 6.99 3.41
N LEU A 219 -2.60 7.03 4.19
CA LEU A 219 -1.93 5.82 4.70
C LEU A 219 -2.25 5.59 6.17
N ILE A 220 -2.94 4.50 6.49
CA ILE A 220 -3.39 4.19 7.85
C ILE A 220 -2.86 2.82 8.28
N SER A 221 -2.04 2.82 9.32
CA SER A 221 -1.39 1.64 9.86
C SER A 221 -2.35 0.69 10.60
N PRO A 222 -1.93 -0.54 10.95
CA PRO A 222 -2.76 -1.47 11.72
C PRO A 222 -3.17 -0.96 13.11
N ALA A 223 -2.43 0.01 13.65
CA ALA A 223 -2.70 0.64 14.94
C ALA A 223 -3.67 1.84 14.84
N GLY A 224 -4.21 2.15 13.67
CA GLY A 224 -5.06 3.33 13.45
C GLY A 224 -4.30 4.65 13.29
N LEU A 225 -2.96 4.62 13.29
CA LEU A 225 -2.14 5.81 13.09
C LEU A 225 -2.02 6.15 11.59
N VAL A 226 -2.15 7.44 11.28
CA VAL A 226 -2.02 8.00 9.93
C VAL A 226 -0.58 8.45 9.68
N TYR A 227 -0.04 8.15 8.51
CA TYR A 227 1.35 8.48 8.14
C TYR A 227 1.43 9.32 6.87
N ARG A 228 2.49 10.12 6.78
CA ARG A 228 2.78 10.96 5.62
C ARG A 228 3.15 10.16 4.37
N CYS A 229 3.90 9.07 4.51
CA CYS A 229 4.35 8.22 3.41
C CYS A 229 4.56 6.78 3.88
N HIS A 230 4.83 5.87 2.95
CA HIS A 230 5.07 4.46 3.29
C HIS A 230 6.34 4.29 4.12
N SER A 231 7.37 5.09 3.84
CA SER A 231 8.62 5.02 4.61
C SER A 231 8.38 5.30 6.10
N ASP A 232 7.64 6.36 6.43
CA ASP A 232 7.33 6.69 7.83
C ASP A 232 6.49 5.61 8.50
N LEU A 233 5.53 5.01 7.76
CA LEU A 233 4.70 3.91 8.26
C LEU A 233 5.53 2.67 8.59
N TYR A 234 6.40 2.24 7.66
CA TYR A 234 7.18 1.00 7.84
C TYR A 234 8.30 1.16 8.87
N GLU A 235 8.96 2.32 8.89
CA GLU A 235 10.04 2.62 9.84
C GLU A 235 9.55 3.16 11.18
N LYS A 236 8.23 3.27 11.36
CA LYS A 236 7.60 3.78 12.59
C LYS A 236 8.16 5.14 13.00
N ARG A 237 8.34 6.04 12.02
CA ARG A 237 8.63 7.45 12.27
C ARG A 237 7.36 8.14 12.80
N ALA A 238 7.29 9.46 12.71
CA ALA A 238 6.18 10.21 13.28
C ALA A 238 4.87 10.01 12.50
N GLU A 239 3.82 9.62 13.23
CA GLU A 239 2.44 9.70 12.77
C GLU A 239 1.98 11.17 12.65
N VAL A 240 1.06 11.44 11.71
CA VAL A 240 0.44 12.76 11.54
C VAL A 240 -0.93 12.87 12.21
N ALA A 241 -1.57 11.73 12.51
CA ALA A 241 -2.86 11.67 13.20
C ALA A 241 -3.18 10.26 13.70
N ASP A 242 -4.30 10.12 14.42
CA ASP A 242 -4.90 8.86 14.87
C ASP A 242 -6.38 8.85 14.46
N ILE A 243 -6.84 7.80 13.78
CA ILE A 243 -8.22 7.70 13.30
C ILE A 243 -9.24 7.48 14.42
N SER A 244 -8.80 7.03 15.59
CA SER A 244 -9.63 6.87 16.79
C SER A 244 -9.99 8.22 17.42
N ASP A 245 -9.25 9.28 17.11
CA ASP A 245 -9.59 10.63 17.54
C ASP A 245 -10.87 11.11 16.83
N PRO A 246 -11.98 11.35 17.56
CA PRO A 246 -13.20 11.86 16.98
C PRO A 246 -13.03 13.26 16.36
N ASN A 247 -11.98 13.98 16.73
CA ASN A 247 -11.62 15.30 16.21
C ASN A 247 -10.60 15.26 15.07
N TYR A 248 -10.20 14.07 14.60
CA TYR A 248 -9.27 13.96 13.48
C TYR A 248 -9.76 14.78 12.28
N LYS A 249 -8.91 15.69 11.81
CA LYS A 249 -9.10 16.47 10.59
C LYS A 249 -8.06 16.06 9.56
N PHE A 250 -8.53 15.82 8.35
CA PHE A 250 -7.65 15.53 7.24
C PHE A 250 -7.03 16.84 6.70
N GLU A 251 -5.75 16.80 6.38
CA GLU A 251 -4.97 17.95 5.91
C GLU A 251 -4.19 17.57 4.64
N ASP A 252 -4.49 18.22 3.51
CA ASP A 252 -3.77 18.05 2.25
C ASP A 252 -2.63 19.07 2.11
N ILE A 253 -1.58 18.91 2.91
CA ILE A 253 -0.46 19.86 2.97
C ILE A 253 0.88 19.18 2.73
N TYR A 254 1.86 19.96 2.28
CA TYR A 254 3.26 19.53 2.30
C TYR A 254 3.76 19.57 3.74
N ARG A 255 4.51 18.54 4.13
CA ARG A 255 5.09 18.42 5.47
C ARG A 255 6.61 18.37 5.40
N PRO A 256 7.31 18.99 6.36
CA PRO A 256 8.77 18.96 6.44
C PRO A 256 9.29 17.55 6.72
N CYS A 257 10.35 17.14 6.04
CA CYS A 257 11.03 15.87 6.17
C CYS A 257 12.54 16.09 6.28
N ILE A 258 13.20 15.43 7.23
CA ILE A 258 14.65 15.52 7.44
C ILE A 258 15.41 14.25 7.01
N VAL A 259 14.71 13.30 6.39
CA VAL A 259 15.23 11.99 5.96
C VAL A 259 15.05 11.78 4.45
N TYR A 260 15.08 12.86 3.66
CA TYR A 260 15.20 12.70 2.21
C TYR A 260 16.50 11.93 1.92
N GLY A 261 16.37 10.84 1.16
CA GLY A 261 17.41 9.82 1.01
C GLY A 261 16.96 8.44 1.49
N HIS A 262 15.94 8.40 2.37
CA HIS A 262 15.35 7.19 2.95
C HIS A 262 13.86 7.05 2.61
N CYS A 263 13.42 7.54 1.44
CA CYS A 263 12.05 7.33 0.96
C CYS A 263 11.80 5.86 0.61
N ASN A 264 10.55 5.43 0.66
CA ASN A 264 10.20 4.10 0.17
C ASN A 264 10.13 4.13 -1.37
N PRO A 265 10.70 3.16 -2.10
CA PRO A 265 10.63 3.13 -3.56
C PRO A 265 9.21 3.18 -4.13
N CYS A 266 8.21 2.65 -3.42
CA CYS A 266 6.82 2.73 -3.85
C CYS A 266 6.24 4.16 -3.82
N ASP A 267 6.81 5.06 -3.02
CA ASP A 267 6.36 6.46 -2.92
C ASP A 267 6.81 7.30 -4.11
N ILE A 268 8.00 7.00 -4.65
CA ILE A 268 8.69 7.84 -5.64
C ILE A 268 8.83 7.21 -7.02
N LYS A 269 8.40 5.95 -7.20
CA LYS A 269 8.36 5.30 -8.52
C LYS A 269 7.38 6.02 -9.45
N VAL A 270 7.77 6.11 -10.72
CA VAL A 270 6.88 6.56 -11.78
C VAL A 270 5.92 5.42 -12.11
N LYS A 271 4.63 5.67 -11.91
CA LYS A 271 3.55 4.68 -12.07
C LYS A 271 2.34 5.32 -12.74
N THR A 272 1.31 4.51 -12.98
CA THR A 272 0.00 5.02 -13.34
C THR A 272 -0.76 5.50 -12.10
N ASN A 273 -1.54 6.56 -12.24
CA ASN A 273 -2.52 6.97 -11.24
C ASN A 273 -3.78 6.08 -11.29
N ARG A 274 -4.77 6.32 -10.41
CA ARG A 274 -6.01 5.52 -10.36
C ARG A 274 -6.78 5.50 -11.69
N PHE A 275 -6.65 6.55 -12.50
CA PHE A 275 -7.26 6.69 -13.84
C PHE A 275 -6.47 6.00 -14.98
N GLN A 276 -5.35 5.36 -14.66
CA GLN A 276 -4.40 4.73 -15.58
C GLN A 276 -3.57 5.71 -16.42
N ASN A 277 -3.41 6.96 -15.98
CA ASN A 277 -2.51 7.92 -16.63
C ASN A 277 -1.09 7.71 -16.11
N PHE A 278 -0.14 7.45 -17.02
CA PHE A 278 1.28 7.25 -16.69
C PHE A 278 1.98 8.58 -16.33
N GLY A 279 3.07 8.51 -15.57
CA GLY A 279 3.87 9.68 -15.16
C GLY A 279 3.62 10.16 -13.72
N HIS A 280 2.83 9.42 -12.94
CA HIS A 280 2.47 9.77 -11.58
C HIS A 280 3.44 9.19 -10.54
N THR A 281 3.66 9.89 -9.42
CA THR A 281 4.33 9.40 -8.21
C THR A 281 3.41 9.61 -7.01
N SER A 282 3.41 8.67 -6.04
CA SER A 282 2.55 8.79 -4.85
C SER A 282 2.82 10.06 -4.07
N VAL A 283 4.10 10.45 -4.02
CA VAL A 283 4.60 11.61 -3.29
C VAL A 283 5.16 12.66 -4.25
N GLU A 284 4.84 13.90 -3.95
CA GLU A 284 5.51 15.08 -4.50
C GLU A 284 6.53 15.60 -3.49
N ILE A 285 7.70 16.00 -3.99
CA ILE A 285 8.81 16.49 -3.18
C ILE A 285 9.28 17.84 -3.74
N LYS A 286 9.50 18.81 -2.87
CA LYS A 286 10.07 20.13 -3.20
C LYS A 286 11.05 20.60 -2.13
N ASN A 287 11.73 21.72 -2.40
CA ASN A 287 12.64 22.40 -1.47
C ASN A 287 13.73 21.48 -0.88
N ILE A 288 14.32 20.62 -1.73
CA ILE A 288 15.39 19.72 -1.30
C ILE A 288 16.65 20.55 -0.99
N ARG A 289 17.17 20.43 0.23
CA ARG A 289 18.40 21.14 0.67
C ARG A 289 19.11 20.39 1.79
N GLU A 290 20.33 20.78 2.09
CA GLU A 290 21.06 20.28 3.26
C GLU A 290 20.34 20.63 4.58
N LEU A 291 20.49 19.75 5.56
CA LEU A 291 19.97 19.97 6.91
C LEU A 291 20.72 21.11 7.61
N ASN A 292 19.98 22.02 8.24
CA ASN A 292 20.54 23.01 9.16
C ASN A 292 20.86 22.36 10.53
N GLU A 293 21.50 23.11 11.42
CA GLU A 293 21.91 22.61 12.74
C GLU A 293 20.74 22.05 13.56
N LYS A 294 19.62 22.76 13.63
CA LYS A 294 18.42 22.32 14.36
C LYS A 294 17.88 21.00 13.79
N GLU A 295 17.81 20.86 12.48
CA GLU A 295 17.33 19.65 11.80
C GLU A 295 18.26 18.45 12.00
N ARG A 296 19.58 18.69 12.02
CA ARG A 296 20.56 17.64 12.35
C ARG A 296 20.37 17.14 13.78
N ILE A 297 20.18 18.04 14.73
CA ILE A 297 19.89 17.68 16.14
C ILE A 297 18.60 16.85 16.24
N LEU A 298 17.54 17.20 15.49
CA LEU A 298 16.31 16.41 15.46
C LEU A 298 16.56 15.01 14.88
N LEU A 299 17.35 14.91 13.80
CA LEU A 299 17.71 13.63 13.19
C LEU A 299 18.53 12.74 14.15
N GLU A 300 19.57 13.30 14.77
CA GLU A 300 20.46 12.60 15.70
C GLU A 300 19.69 12.05 16.91
N ASN A 301 18.68 12.77 17.39
CA ASN A 301 17.81 12.34 18.48
C ASN A 301 16.64 11.45 18.01
N SER A 302 16.52 11.16 16.71
CA SER A 302 15.36 10.48 16.11
C SER A 302 14.02 11.14 16.45
N ASP A 303 14.02 12.47 16.66
CA ASP A 303 12.82 13.26 16.96
C ASP A 303 12.07 13.64 15.68
N PHE A 304 11.46 12.63 15.07
CA PHE A 304 10.66 12.81 13.86
C PHE A 304 9.38 13.62 14.13
N LYS A 305 8.90 13.66 15.38
CA LYS A 305 7.70 14.42 15.74
C LYS A 305 8.02 15.92 15.84
N GLY A 306 9.18 16.27 16.40
CA GLY A 306 9.73 17.62 16.32
C GLY A 306 9.98 18.04 14.87
N ALA A 307 10.47 17.13 14.03
CA ALA A 307 10.68 17.38 12.60
C ALA A 307 9.39 17.72 11.83
N LEU A 308 8.25 17.12 12.18
CA LEU A 308 6.95 17.43 11.56
C LEU A 308 6.43 18.84 11.89
N ASN A 309 6.94 19.47 12.95
CA ASN A 309 6.52 20.79 13.42
C ASN A 309 7.49 21.91 12.99
N LEU A 310 8.39 21.63 12.05
CA LEU A 310 9.29 22.62 11.45
C LEU A 310 8.55 23.57 10.49
#